data_AF-A0A917HV38-F1
#
_entry.id   AF-A0A917HV38-F1
#
_cell.length_a   1.000
_cell.length_b   1.000
_cell.length_c   1.000
_cell.angle_alpha   90.00
_cell.angle_beta   90.00
_cell.angle_gamma   90.00
#
_symmetry.space_group_name_H-M   'P 1'
#
loop_
_entity.id
_entity.type
_entity.pdbx_description
1 polymer ?
#
loop_
_entity_poly.entity_id
_entity_poly.type
_entity_poly.pdbx_seq_one_letter_code
_entity_poly.pdbx_strand_id
1 'polypeptide(L)' 'MDRIVLEVDSALARVWRNSAPALKAEYERKIADMLRELKEAEFDKLLDKAGRTAKKNGLTETKLNQLLSEED' A
#
# COMPACT_ATOMS: atom_id res chain seq x y z
N MET A 1 15.23 7.06 4.85
CA MET A 1 14.41 5.93 4.40
C MET A 1 13.90 5.23 5.63
N ASP A 2 12.59 5.15 5.79
CA ASP A 2 11.99 4.39 6.89
C ASP A 2 12.19 2.89 6.64
N ARG A 3 12.74 2.18 7.63
CA ARG A 3 13.01 0.75 7.55
C ARG A 3 11.83 -0.01 8.14
N ILE A 4 11.20 -0.87 7.35
CA ILE A 4 10.22 -1.84 7.87
C ILE A 4 11.00 -2.96 8.57
N VAL A 5 10.72 -3.16 9.85
CA VAL A 5 11.28 -4.26 10.67
C VAL A 5 10.17 -5.27 10.90
N LEU A 6 10.39 -6.51 10.47
CA LEU A 6 9.49 -7.63 10.74
C LEU A 6 10.00 -8.37 11.98
N GLU A 7 9.22 -8.35 13.05
CA GLU A 7 9.49 -9.16 14.23
C GLU A 7 9.08 -10.61 13.96
N VAL A 8 10.01 -11.53 14.14
CA VAL A 8 9.80 -12.97 13.97
C VAL A 8 10.26 -13.71 15.21
N ASP A 9 9.70 -14.89 15.45
CA ASP A 9 10.13 -15.74 16.55
C ASP A 9 11.61 -16.19 16.39
N SER A 10 12.20 -16.62 17.50
CA SER A 10 13.62 -16.96 17.56
C SER A 10 14.00 -18.18 16.71
N ALA A 11 13.07 -19.13 16.52
CA ALA A 11 13.30 -20.32 15.72
C ALA A 11 13.36 -19.96 14.23
N LEU A 12 12.40 -19.16 13.76
CA LEU A 12 12.36 -18.65 12.40
C LEU A 12 13.56 -17.75 12.10
N ALA A 13 13.96 -16.88 13.03
CA ALA A 13 15.16 -16.06 12.89
C ALA A 13 16.43 -16.90 12.70
N ARG A 14 16.54 -18.03 13.42
CA ARG A 14 17.67 -18.95 13.31
C ARG A 14 17.70 -19.66 11.96
N VAL A 15 16.55 -20.17 11.50
CA VAL A 15 16.41 -20.79 10.19
C VAL A 15 16.74 -19.81 9.08
N TRP A 16 16.22 -18.58 9.18
CA TRP A 16 16.52 -17.52 8.22
C TRP A 16 18.02 -17.24 8.14
N ARG A 17 18.71 -17.03 9.27
CA ARG A 17 20.17 -16.77 9.27
C ARG A 17 20.95 -17.84 8.52
N ASN A 18 20.58 -19.11 8.70
CA ASN A 18 21.27 -20.26 8.11
C ASN A 18 20.80 -20.61 6.69
N SER A 19 19.78 -19.92 6.16
CA SER A 19 19.25 -20.19 4.83
C SER A 19 20.21 -19.72 3.73
N ALA A 20 20.18 -20.43 2.60
CA ALA A 20 21.00 -20.10 1.43
C ALA A 20 20.66 -18.70 0.88
N PRO A 21 21.64 -17.94 0.36
CA PRO A 21 21.42 -16.59 -0.17
C PRO A 21 20.34 -16.53 -1.26
N ALA A 22 20.30 -17.51 -2.16
CA ALA A 22 19.30 -17.58 -3.22
C ALA A 22 17.87 -17.72 -2.68
N LEU A 23 17.70 -18.53 -1.62
CA LEU A 23 16.40 -18.70 -0.97
C LEU A 23 15.96 -17.42 -0.27
N LYS A 24 16.89 -16.73 0.41
CA LYS A 24 16.61 -15.43 1.03
C LYS A 24 16.13 -14.40 0.02
N ALA A 25 16.84 -14.26 -1.10
CA ALA A 25 16.47 -13.32 -2.15
C ALA A 25 15.07 -13.59 -2.73
N GLU A 26 14.69 -14.87 -2.89
CA GLU A 26 13.35 -15.22 -3.35
C GLU A 26 12.26 -14.76 -2.38
N TYR A 27 12.44 -15.02 -1.08
CA TYR A 27 11.48 -14.61 -0.05
C TYR A 27 11.45 -13.11 0.17
N GLU A 28 12.60 -12.42 0.13
CA GLU A 28 12.65 -10.95 0.21
C GLU A 28 11.84 -10.31 -0.92
N ARG A 29 11.95 -10.83 -2.15
CA ARG A 29 11.12 -10.37 -3.27
C ARG A 29 9.63 -10.61 -3.02
N LYS A 30 9.24 -11.82 -2.57
CA LYS A 30 7.84 -12.13 -2.25
C LYS A 30 7.28 -11.22 -1.16
N ILE A 31 8.07 -10.95 -0.11
CA ILE A 31 7.70 -10.04 0.98
C ILE A 31 7.52 -8.62 0.44
N ALA A 32 8.43 -8.15 -0.42
CA ALA A 32 8.32 -6.83 -1.04
C ALA A 32 7.06 -6.70 -1.93
N ASP A 33 6.74 -7.73 -2.72
CA ASP A 33 5.52 -7.76 -3.54
C ASP A 33 4.26 -7.70 -2.67
N MET A 34 4.18 -8.51 -1.61
CA MET A 34 3.05 -8.48 -0.66
C MET A 34 2.90 -7.11 0.03
N LEU A 35 4.02 -6.50 0.45
CA LEU A 35 3.98 -5.17 1.07
C LEU A 35 3.51 -4.09 0.08
N ARG A 36 3.87 -4.21 -1.21
CA ARG A 36 3.37 -3.32 -2.26
C ARG A 36 1.87 -3.49 -2.45
N GLU A 37 1.39 -4.72 -2.57
CA GLU A 37 -0.04 -5.02 -2.72
C GLU A 37 -0.87 -4.50 -1.54
N LEU A 38 -0.37 -4.65 -0.31
CA LEU A 38 -1.03 -4.10 0.88
C LEU A 38 -1.12 -2.57 0.81
N LYS A 39 -0.05 -1.89 0.38
CA LYS A 39 -0.04 -0.44 0.23
C LYS A 39 -1.02 0.03 -0.86
N GLU A 40 -1.10 -0.69 -1.97
CA GLU A 40 -2.07 -0.41 -3.04
C GLU A 40 -3.51 -0.57 -2.53
N ALA A 41 -3.81 -1.66 -1.81
CA ALA A 41 -5.12 -1.88 -1.20
C ALA A 41 -5.49 -0.81 -0.15
N GLU A 42 -4.53 -0.32 0.62
CA GLU A 42 -4.73 0.80 1.55
C GLU A 42 -4.98 2.12 0.82
N PHE A 43 -4.29 2.34 -0.30
CA PHE A 43 -4.49 3.51 -1.14
C PHE A 43 -5.88 3.51 -1.79
N ASP A 44 -6.34 2.37 -2.31
CA ASP A 44 -7.70 2.24 -2.86
C ASP A 44 -8.76 2.51 -1.79
N LYS A 45 -8.57 1.98 -0.58
CA LYS A 45 -9.45 2.29 0.57
C LYS A 45 -9.46 3.78 0.92
N LEU A 46 -8.32 4.44 0.81
CA LEU A 46 -8.20 5.89 1.02
C LEU A 46 -8.95 6.66 -0.05
N LEU A 47 -8.78 6.31 -1.33
CA LEU A 47 -9.50 6.91 -2.45
C LEU A 47 -11.00 6.73 -2.33
N ASP A 48 -11.46 5.52 -1.97
CA ASP A 48 -12.86 5.24 -1.71
C ASP A 48 -13.42 6.10 -0.57
N LYS A 49 -12.65 6.26 0.52
CA LYS A 49 -13.04 7.12 1.64
C LYS A 49 -13.09 8.58 1.22
N ALA A 50 -12.12 9.05 0.43
CA ALA A 50 -12.08 10.40 -0.10
C ALA A 50 -13.28 10.65 -1.03
N GLY A 51 -13.59 9.73 -1.95
CA GLY A 51 -14.74 9.80 -2.85
C GLY A 51 -16.07 9.82 -2.10
N ARG A 52 -16.24 8.94 -1.09
CA ARG A 52 -17.43 8.96 -0.22
C ARG A 52 -17.57 10.27 0.55
N THR A 53 -16.46 10.81 1.05
CA THR A 53 -16.44 12.08 1.80
C THR A 53 -16.77 13.25 0.89
N ALA A 54 -16.19 13.31 -0.30
CA ALA A 54 -16.45 14.32 -1.30
C ALA A 54 -17.93 14.30 -1.74
N LYS A 55 -18.49 13.12 -2.04
CA LYS A 55 -19.91 12.95 -2.35
C LYS A 55 -20.82 13.40 -1.20
N LYS A 56 -20.48 13.03 0.05
CA LYS A 56 -21.21 13.47 1.26
C LYS A 56 -21.19 14.98 1.43
N ASN A 57 -20.09 15.63 1.07
CA ASN A 57 -19.93 17.09 1.13
C ASN A 57 -20.53 17.80 -0.10
N GLY A 58 -21.28 17.08 -0.94
CA GLY A 58 -22.02 17.65 -2.05
C GLY A 58 -21.19 17.86 -3.32
N LEU A 59 -20.02 17.21 -3.45
CA LEU A 59 -19.31 17.10 -4.72
C LEU A 59 -20.07 16.09 -5.60
N THR A 60 -20.79 16.60 -6.58
CA THR A 60 -21.46 15.82 -7.63
C THR A 60 -20.63 15.88 -8.91
N GLU A 61 -20.85 14.93 -9.82
CA GLU A 61 -20.18 14.90 -11.13
C GLU A 61 -20.32 16.24 -11.88
N THR A 62 -21.49 16.89 -11.78
CA THR A 62 -21.74 18.22 -12.35
C THR A 62 -20.86 19.31 -11.73
N LYS A 63 -20.70 19.32 -10.40
CA LYS A 63 -19.85 20.31 -9.70
C LYS A 63 -18.37 20.05 -9.93
N LEU A 64 -17.97 18.78 -10.03
CA LEU A 64 -16.61 18.41 -10.37
C LEU A 64 -16.26 18.88 -11.79
N ASN A 65 -17.16 18.65 -12.75
CA ASN A 65 -16.97 19.10 -14.12
C ASN A 65 -16.94 20.62 -14.22
N GLN A 66 -17.75 21.36 -13.43
CA GLN A 66 -17.67 22.82 -13.33
C GLN A 66 -16.31 23.28 -12.80
N LEU A 67 -15.81 22.71 -11.69
CA LEU A 67 -14.49 23.07 -11.15
C LEU A 67 -13.34 22.78 -12.12
N LEU A 68 -13.42 21.70 -12.89
CA LEU A 68 -12.40 21.31 -13.87
C LEU A 68 -12.47 22.10 -15.19
N SER A 69 -13.61 22.74 -15.48
CA SER A 69 -13.80 23.56 -16.67
C SER A 69 -13.66 25.07 -16.39
N GLU A 70 -13.61 25.47 -15.13
CA GLU A 70 -13.25 26.83 -14.69
C GLU A 70 -11.73 27.05 -14.59
N GLU A 71 -10.90 26.00 -14.80
CA GLU A 71 -9.43 26.10 -14.89
C GLU A 71 -8.91 26.34 -16.33
N ASP A 72 -9.80 26.63 -17.30
CA ASP A 72 -9.47 27.19 -18.63
C ASP A 72 -9.82 28.68 -18.71
#